data_AF-A0A0Q6NCZ5-F1
#
_entry.id   AF-A0A0Q6NCZ5-F1
#
_cell.length_a   1.000
_cell.length_b   1.000
_cell.length_c   1.000
_cell.angle_alpha   90.00
_cell.angle_beta   90.00
_cell.angle_gamma   90.00
#
_symmetry.space_group_name_H-M   'P 1'
#
loop_
_entity.id
_entity.type
_entity.pdbx_description
1 polymer ?
#
loop_
_entity_poly.entity_id
_entity_poly.type
_entity_poly.pdbx_seq_one_letter_code
_entity_poly.pdbx_strand_id
1 'polypeptide(L)'
;MTALDLLNLDVLLARSVLLRVDYMRVQTRINDLLSHGCSDAGDGPEDEDFSQLIRAMSRSFAADARYLSSLSYTVHEIIEHAKATA
;
A
#
# COMPACT_ATOMS: atom_id res chain seq x y z
N MET A 1 -7.75 -13.69 20.29
CA MET A 1 -8.08 -12.42 19.64
C MET A 1 -8.65 -11.42 20.63
N THR A 2 -7.95 -10.32 20.84
CA THR A 2 -8.32 -9.22 21.73
C THR A 2 -8.84 -8.03 20.94
N ALA A 3 -9.53 -7.08 21.61
CA ALA A 3 -9.93 -5.81 20.98
C ALA A 3 -8.72 -4.99 20.49
N LEU A 4 -7.55 -5.17 21.11
CA LEU A 4 -6.31 -4.54 20.69
C LEU A 4 -5.79 -5.10 19.36
N ASP A 5 -5.96 -6.40 19.12
CA ASP A 5 -5.54 -7.04 17.85
C ASP A 5 -6.37 -6.54 16.67
N LEU A 6 -7.69 -6.36 16.88
CA LEU A 6 -8.61 -5.76 15.92
C LEU A 6 -8.22 -4.31 15.60
N LEU A 7 -7.98 -3.49 16.64
CA LEU A 7 -7.56 -2.10 16.46
C LEU A 7 -6.22 -2.00 15.71
N ASN A 8 -5.27 -2.89 16.02
CA ASN A 8 -3.99 -2.94 15.31
C ASN A 8 -4.19 -3.29 13.83
N LEU A 9 -5.11 -4.20 13.52
CA LEU A 9 -5.44 -4.58 12.15
C LEU A 9 -6.04 -3.39 11.37
N ASP A 10 -6.94 -2.63 11.99
CA ASP A 10 -7.54 -1.44 11.40
C ASP A 10 -6.50 -0.35 11.13
N VAL A 11 -5.56 -0.15 12.06
CA VAL A 11 -4.44 0.80 11.88
C VAL A 11 -3.54 0.37 10.72
N LEU A 12 -3.24 -0.93 10.61
CA LEU A 12 -2.44 -1.46 9.49
C LEU A 12 -3.16 -1.30 8.15
N LEU A 13 -4.48 -1.54 8.12
CA LEU A 13 -5.31 -1.33 6.93
C LEU A 13 -5.32 0.14 6.51
N ALA A 14 -5.59 1.05 7.45
CA ALA A 14 -5.59 2.48 7.18
C ALA A 14 -4.24 2.96 6.63
N ARG A 15 -3.13 2.47 7.20
CA ARG A 15 -1.77 2.77 6.74
C ARG A 15 -1.51 2.24 5.32
N SER A 16 -1.94 1.01 5.04
CA SER A 16 -1.86 0.40 3.70
C SER A 16 -2.61 1.25 2.67
N VAL A 17 -3.84 1.65 2.96
CA VAL A 17 -4.67 2.48 2.07
C VAL A 17 -4.02 3.83 1.81
N LEU A 18 -3.55 4.54 2.84
CA LEU A 18 -2.92 5.85 2.69
C LEU A 18 -1.66 5.79 1.83
N LEU A 19 -0.81 4.80 2.03
CA LEU A 19 0.42 4.65 1.23
C LEU A 19 0.12 4.26 -0.21
N ARG A 20 -0.95 3.52 -0.47
CA ARG A 20 -1.42 3.23 -1.83
C ARG A 20 -1.91 4.50 -2.53
N VAL A 21 -2.63 5.37 -1.82
CA VAL A 21 -3.06 6.67 -2.36
C VAL A 21 -1.84 7.53 -2.73
N ASP A 22 -0.82 7.59 -1.87
CA ASP A 22 0.44 8.30 -2.17
C ASP A 22 1.13 7.74 -3.42
N TYR A 23 1.22 6.42 -3.53
CA TYR A 23 1.74 5.75 -4.73
C TYR A 23 0.95 6.13 -5.98
N MET A 24 -0.38 6.03 -5.94
CA MET A 24 -1.24 6.38 -7.08
C MET A 24 -1.10 7.85 -7.47
N ARG A 25 -0.95 8.75 -6.51
CA ARG A 25 -0.73 10.17 -6.77
C ARG A 25 0.55 10.42 -7.56
N VAL A 26 1.67 9.79 -7.17
CA VAL A 26 2.94 9.91 -7.90
C VAL A 26 2.82 9.28 -9.30
N GLN A 27 2.16 8.13 -9.40
CA GLN A 27 1.90 7.47 -10.67
C GLN A 27 1.08 8.34 -11.63
N THR A 28 0.00 8.97 -11.15
CA THR A 28 -0.84 9.89 -11.93
C THR A 28 -0.02 11.08 -12.41
N ARG A 29 0.78 11.71 -11.54
CA ARG A 29 1.65 12.83 -11.95
C ARG A 29 2.58 12.45 -13.11
N ILE A 30 3.21 11.28 -13.03
CA ILE A 30 4.11 10.79 -14.11
C ILE A 30 3.31 10.53 -15.39
N ASN A 31 2.14 9.92 -15.29
CA ASN A 31 1.28 9.69 -16.45
C ASN A 31 0.81 11.01 -17.09
N ASP A 32 0.54 12.03 -16.28
CA ASP A 32 0.17 13.36 -16.76
C ASP A 32 1.35 14.00 -17.54
N LEU A 33 2.57 13.94 -17.00
CA LEU A 33 3.78 14.41 -17.69
C LEU A 33 4.01 13.65 -19.01
N LEU A 34 3.86 12.32 -19.01
CA LEU A 34 3.99 11.50 -20.21
C LEU A 34 2.92 11.80 -21.26
N SER A 35 1.70 12.14 -20.84
CA SER A 35 0.59 12.43 -21.76
C SER A 35 0.64 13.84 -22.33
N HIS A 36 1.27 14.80 -21.63
CA HIS A 36 1.40 16.19 -22.08
C HIS A 36 2.73 16.47 -22.79
N GLY A 37 3.76 15.64 -22.59
CA GLY A 37 5.14 15.83 -23.07
C GLY A 37 5.44 15.46 -24.53
N CYS A 38 4.47 15.54 -25.45
CA CYS A 38 4.74 15.31 -26.89
C CYS A 38 4.70 16.59 -27.75
N SER A 39 4.50 17.77 -27.15
CA SER A 39 4.38 19.03 -27.89
C SER A 39 5.61 19.94 -27.81
N ASP A 40 6.53 19.73 -26.86
CA ASP A 40 7.76 20.52 -26.73
C ASP A 40 8.89 19.63 -26.18
N ALA A 41 10.07 19.67 -26.80
CA ALA A 41 11.09 18.61 -26.73
C ALA A 41 11.88 18.52 -25.40
N GLY A 42 11.28 18.85 -24.25
CA GLY A 42 11.99 18.88 -22.97
C GLY A 42 11.18 18.70 -21.68
N ASP A 43 9.86 18.49 -21.74
CA ASP A 43 8.99 18.53 -20.55
C ASP A 43 8.40 17.15 -20.22
N GLY A 44 9.27 16.17 -19.98
CA GLY A 44 8.93 14.81 -19.57
C GLY A 44 9.26 14.54 -18.09
N PRO A 45 8.82 13.41 -17.52
CA PRO A 45 9.16 13.04 -16.15
C PRO A 45 10.68 12.86 -15.97
N GLU A 46 11.20 13.38 -14.87
CA GLU A 46 12.63 13.32 -14.53
C GLU A 46 12.97 12.04 -13.75
N ASP A 47 14.25 11.70 -13.67
CA ASP A 47 14.72 10.54 -12.88
C ASP A 47 14.30 10.59 -11.41
N GLU A 48 14.13 11.79 -10.84
CA GLU A 48 13.64 11.96 -9.47
C GLU A 48 12.15 11.59 -9.36
N ASP A 49 11.34 11.76 -10.40
CA ASP A 49 9.94 11.31 -10.41
C ASP A 49 9.88 9.79 -10.33
N PHE A 50 10.67 9.09 -11.13
CA PHE A 50 10.74 7.62 -11.10
C PHE A 50 11.31 7.11 -9.77
N SER A 51 12.30 7.81 -9.20
CA SER A 51 12.82 7.51 -7.86
C SER A 51 11.75 7.67 -6.77
N GLN A 52 10.94 8.72 -6.86
CA GLN A 52 9.80 8.92 -5.96
C GLN A 52 8.74 7.84 -6.13
N LEU A 53 8.46 7.43 -7.38
CA LEU A 53 7.51 6.36 -7.68
C LEU A 53 7.96 5.04 -7.04
N ILE A 54 9.24 4.67 -7.22
CA ILE A 54 9.81 3.45 -6.62
C ILE A 54 9.68 3.50 -5.10
N ARG A 55 10.06 4.62 -4.45
CA ARG A 55 9.94 4.77 -2.99
C ARG A 55 8.49 4.69 -2.51
N ALA A 56 7.55 5.29 -3.24
CA ALA A 56 6.13 5.24 -2.87
C ALA A 56 5.57 3.82 -3.02
N MET A 57 5.89 3.15 -4.13
CA MET A 57 5.50 1.78 -4.43
C MET A 57 6.05 0.80 -3.38
N SER A 58 7.35 0.86 -3.07
CA SER A 58 7.96 -0.01 -2.05
C SER A 58 7.32 0.16 -0.67
N ARG A 59 6.97 1.40 -0.28
CA ARG A 59 6.28 1.67 0.99
C ARG A 59 4.86 1.11 1.00
N SER A 60 4.11 1.29 -0.09
CA SER A 60 2.76 0.72 -0.24
C SER A 60 2.80 -0.80 -0.10
N PHE A 61 3.66 -1.48 -0.86
CA PHE A 61 3.76 -2.94 -0.81
C PHE A 61 4.20 -3.47 0.56
N ALA A 62 5.16 -2.80 1.20
CA ALA A 62 5.59 -3.19 2.55
C ALA A 62 4.46 -3.06 3.58
N ALA A 63 3.58 -2.05 3.45
CA ALA A 63 2.44 -1.90 4.33
C ALA A 63 1.35 -2.95 4.05
N ASP A 64 1.07 -3.22 2.77
CA ASP A 64 0.13 -4.27 2.35
C ASP A 64 0.57 -5.65 2.87
N ALA A 65 1.84 -5.98 2.72
CA ALA A 65 2.40 -7.25 3.18
C ALA A 65 2.26 -7.42 4.71
N ARG A 66 2.49 -6.34 5.48
CA ARG A 66 2.31 -6.36 6.93
C ARG A 66 0.85 -6.57 7.32
N TYR A 67 -0.07 -5.82 6.70
CA TYR A 67 -1.50 -5.98 6.94
C TYR A 67 -1.98 -7.41 6.63
N LEU A 68 -1.65 -7.93 5.44
CA LEU A 68 -2.05 -9.28 5.03
C LEU A 68 -1.44 -10.37 5.90
N SER A 69 -0.19 -10.20 6.34
CA SER A 69 0.46 -11.13 7.26
C SER A 69 -0.25 -11.16 8.62
N SER A 70 -0.55 -9.98 9.19
CA SER A 70 -1.31 -9.90 10.44
C SER A 70 -2.71 -10.47 10.30
N LEU A 71 -3.43 -10.15 9.22
CA LEU A 71 -4.76 -10.70 8.94
C LEU A 71 -4.73 -12.22 8.82
N SER A 72 -3.76 -12.77 8.09
CA SER A 72 -3.62 -14.21 7.93
C SER A 72 -3.40 -14.92 9.27
N TYR A 73 -2.56 -14.35 10.14
CA TYR A 73 -2.35 -14.86 11.49
C TYR A 73 -3.64 -14.81 12.32
N THR A 74 -4.34 -13.67 12.32
CA THR A 74 -5.60 -13.50 13.05
C THR A 74 -6.68 -14.48 12.60
N VAL A 75 -6.85 -14.66 11.29
CA VAL A 75 -7.80 -15.64 10.74
C VAL A 75 -7.44 -17.06 11.14
N HIS A 76 -6.15 -17.41 11.11
CA HIS A 76 -5.70 -18.72 11.55
C HIS A 76 -6.03 -18.97 13.03
N GLU A 77 -5.78 -18.02 13.93
CA GLU A 77 -6.14 -18.14 15.34
C GLU A 77 -7.65 -18.34 15.56
N ILE A 78 -8.49 -17.60 14.83
CA ILE A 78 -9.95 -17.76 14.91
C ILE A 78 -10.34 -19.19 14.51
N ILE A 79 -9.78 -19.71 13.42
CA ILE A 79 -10.06 -21.06 12.92
C ILE A 79 -9.65 -22.11 13.95
N GLU A 80 -8.44 -22.02 14.50
CA GLU A 80 -7.96 -22.99 15.50
C GLU A 80 -8.77 -22.92 16.79
N HIS A 81 -9.18 -21.71 17.23
CA HIS A 81 -10.04 -21.58 18.40
C HIS A 81 -11.43 -22.21 18.16
N ALA A 82 -12.04 -21.97 17.00
CA ALA A 82 -13.32 -22.54 16.63
C ALA A 82 -13.30 -24.08 16.61
N LYS A 83 -12.20 -24.66 16.08
CA LYS A 83 -11.98 -26.12 16.11
C LYS A 83 -11.86 -26.68 17.52
N ALA A 84 -11.22 -25.96 18.44
CA ALA A 84 -11.04 -26.40 19.83
C ALA A 84 -12.33 -26.32 20.66
N THR A 85 -13.30 -25.50 20.24
CA THR A 85 -14.59 -25.32 20.92
C THR A 85 -15.73 -26.17 20.37
N ALA A 86 -15.51 -26.89 19.26
CA ALA A 86 -16.48 -27.77 18.60
C ALA A 86 -16.27 -29.23 19.03
#